data_AF-A0AAD9X1R0-F1
#
_entry.id   AF-A0AAD9X1R0-F1
#
_cell.length_a   1.000
_cell.length_b   1.000
_cell.length_c   1.000
_cell.angle_alpha   90.00
_cell.angle_beta   90.00
_cell.angle_gamma   90.00
#
_symmetry.space_group_name_H-M   'P 1'
#
loop_
_entity.id
_entity.type
_entity.pdbx_description
1 polymer ?
#
loop_
_entity_poly.entity_id
_entity_poly.type
_entity_poly.pdbx_seq_one_letter_code
_entity_poly.pdbx_strand_id
1 'polypeptide(L)'
;MAFTITMLSWSTIEFRSQLEAKKELFNALDAIKWGTDYFIKAHPQPYVLYSSNLAAKTVVALAAAFVAFRPSDTKYADELVVHAKQLFHGLY
;
A
#
# COMPACT_ATOMS: atom_id res chain seq x y z
N MET A 1 0.47 7.59 -9.25
CA MET A 1 0.16 7.42 -7.82
C MET A 1 0.71 6.12 -7.24
N ALA A 2 0.38 4.94 -7.79
CA ALA A 2 0.88 3.65 -7.29
C ALA A 2 2.41 3.59 -7.10
N PHE A 3 3.19 4.05 -8.09
CA PHE A 3 4.65 4.14 -7.98
C PHE A 3 5.14 4.93 -6.76
N THR A 4 4.51 6.08 -6.49
CA THR A 4 4.86 6.93 -5.33
C THR A 4 4.61 6.20 -4.02
N ILE A 5 3.48 5.50 -3.89
CA ILE A 5 3.15 4.73 -2.68
C ILE A 5 4.10 3.55 -2.50
N THR A 6 4.48 2.86 -3.58
CA THR A 6 5.52 1.82 -3.52
C THR A 6 6.84 2.39 -3.00
N MET A 7 7.36 3.47 -3.59
CA MET A 7 8.64 4.06 -3.21
C MET A 7 8.62 4.65 -1.81
N LEU A 8 7.52 5.29 -1.42
CA LEU A 8 7.36 5.83 -0.06
C LEU A 8 7.34 4.69 0.95
N SER A 9 6.59 3.61 0.68
CA SER A 9 6.57 2.42 1.56
C SER A 9 7.95 1.81 1.71
N TRP A 10 8.68 1.64 0.60
CA TRP A 10 10.04 1.09 0.63
C TRP A 10 11.00 1.99 1.41
N SER A 11 10.92 3.30 1.21
CA SER A 11 11.73 4.27 1.94
C SER A 11 11.40 4.27 3.43
N THR A 12 10.12 4.11 3.80
CA THR A 12 9.71 4.00 5.21
C THR A 12 10.22 2.72 5.85
N ILE A 13 10.29 1.62 5.11
CA ILE A 13 10.90 0.37 5.60
C ILE A 13 12.40 0.55 5.81
N GLU A 14 13.12 1.06 4.81
CA GLU A 14 14.58 1.23 4.82
C GLU A 14 15.03 2.22 5.90
N PHE A 15 14.35 3.36 6.01
CA PHE A 15 14.75 4.47 6.88
C PHE A 15 13.89 4.59 8.13
N ARG A 16 13.26 3.48 8.57
CA ARG A 16 12.30 3.50 9.68
C ARG A 16 12.88 4.12 10.95
N SER A 17 14.07 3.67 11.36
CA SER A 17 14.72 4.15 12.59
C SER A 17 15.03 5.64 12.55
N GLN A 18 15.40 6.16 11.38
CA GLN A 18 15.72 7.56 11.15
C GLN A 18 14.44 8.41 11.17
N LEU A 19 13.35 7.92 10.58
CA LEU A 19 12.04 8.55 10.62
C LEU A 19 11.46 8.57 12.05
N GLU A 20 11.64 7.50 12.81
CA GLU A 20 11.26 7.44 14.24
C GLU A 20 12.05 8.44 15.06
N ALA A 21 13.38 8.47 14.90
CA ALA A 21 14.25 9.43 15.58
C ALA A 21 13.89 10.89 15.27
N LYS A 22 13.34 11.16 14.09
CA LYS A 22 12.86 12.49 13.66
C LYS A 22 11.38 12.73 13.95
N LYS A 23 10.65 11.75 14.51
CA LYS A 23 9.20 11.80 14.75
C LYS A 23 8.35 11.96 13.48
N GLU A 24 8.90 11.56 12.33
CA GLU A 24 8.25 11.64 11.01
C GLU A 24 7.65 10.30 10.56
N LEU A 25 7.91 9.19 11.28
CA LEU A 25 7.38 7.89 10.90
C LEU A 25 5.85 7.91 10.80
N PHE A 26 5.17 8.57 11.74
CA PHE A 26 3.71 8.67 11.73
C PHE A 26 3.20 9.38 10.47
N ASN A 27 3.80 10.50 10.11
CA ASN A 27 3.41 11.27 8.92
C ASN A 27 3.65 10.46 7.63
N ALA A 28 4.76 9.73 7.55
CA ALA A 28 5.05 8.86 6.42
C ALA A 28 4.01 7.73 6.30
N LEU A 29 3.69 7.07 7.41
CA LEU A 29 2.66 6.04 7.44
C LEU A 29 1.28 6.62 7.10
N ASP A 30 0.89 7.77 7.62
CA ASP A 30 -0.39 8.40 7.30
C ASP A 30 -0.52 8.75 5.81
N ALA A 31 0.56 9.24 5.18
CA ALA A 31 0.60 9.49 3.74
C ALA A 31 0.48 8.20 2.92
N ILE A 32 1.15 7.11 3.33
CA ILE A 32 1.00 5.80 2.68
C ILE A 32 -0.44 5.32 2.83
N LYS A 33 -1.01 5.39 4.05
CA LYS A 33 -2.39 4.99 4.36
C LYS A 33 -3.39 5.72 3.49
N TRP A 34 -3.24 7.04 3.35
CA TRP A 34 -4.11 7.84 2.51
C TRP A 34 -4.09 7.37 1.05
N GLY A 35 -2.91 7.03 0.53
CA GLY A 35 -2.76 6.52 -0.83
C GLY A 35 -3.34 5.11 -1.02
N THR A 36 -3.16 4.22 -0.05
CA THR A 36 -3.73 2.87 -0.11
C THR A 36 -5.24 2.86 0.10
N ASP A 37 -5.78 3.71 0.98
CA ASP A 37 -7.23 3.91 1.14
C ASP A 37 -7.86 4.43 -0.17
N TYR A 38 -7.15 5.29 -0.90
CA TYR A 38 -7.59 5.70 -2.24
C TYR A 38 -7.65 4.51 -3.20
N PHE A 39 -6.65 3.62 -3.21
CA PHE A 39 -6.67 2.43 -4.08
C PHE A 39 -7.80 1.47 -3.74
N ILE A 40 -8.06 1.25 -2.44
CA ILE A 40 -9.17 0.41 -1.98
C ILE A 40 -10.51 1.01 -2.44
N LYS A 41 -10.71 2.32 -2.25
CA LYS A 41 -11.95 3.00 -2.66
C LYS A 41 -12.12 3.09 -4.17
N ALA A 42 -11.03 3.21 -4.92
CA ALA A 42 -11.05 3.21 -6.37
C ALA A 42 -11.38 1.83 -6.96
N HIS A 43 -11.54 0.80 -6.12
CA HIS A 43 -11.94 -0.56 -6.51
C HIS A 43 -13.16 -1.03 -5.70
N PRO A 44 -14.35 -0.42 -5.87
CA PRO A 44 -15.53 -0.69 -5.04
C PRO A 44 -16.18 -2.05 -5.29
N GLN A 45 -15.83 -2.73 -6.39
CA GLN A 45 -16.31 -4.07 -6.72
C GLN A 45 -15.13 -5.00 -6.95
N PRO A 46 -15.17 -6.24 -6.41
CA PRO A 46 -14.21 -7.26 -6.77
C PRO A 46 -14.21 -7.45 -8.29
N TYR A 47 -13.02 -7.47 -8.91
CA TYR A 47 -12.79 -7.92 -10.30
C TYR A 47 -13.15 -6.93 -11.44
N VAL A 48 -13.56 -5.68 -11.17
CA VAL A 48 -13.77 -4.68 -12.24
C VAL A 48 -12.55 -3.78 -12.35
N LEU A 49 -11.72 -4.04 -13.35
CA LEU A 49 -10.39 -3.45 -13.47
C LEU A 49 -10.36 -2.16 -14.31
N TYR A 50 -9.73 -1.12 -13.78
CA TYR A 50 -8.96 -0.18 -14.60
C TYR A 50 -7.86 -0.96 -15.36
N SER A 51 -7.30 -0.42 -16.45
CA SER A 51 -6.35 -1.14 -17.34
C SER A 51 -5.33 -2.04 -16.60
N SER A 52 -5.03 -3.23 -17.15
CA SER A 52 -4.19 -4.28 -16.53
C SER A 52 -2.85 -3.78 -15.98
N ASN A 53 -2.21 -2.84 -16.68
CA ASN A 53 -0.96 -2.21 -16.23
C ASN A 53 -1.14 -1.39 -14.94
N LEU A 54 -2.27 -0.68 -14.79
CA LEU A 54 -2.54 0.09 -13.58
C LEU A 54 -2.81 -0.82 -12.38
N ALA A 55 -3.56 -1.90 -12.59
CA ALA A 55 -3.85 -2.87 -11.53
C ALA A 55 -2.60 -3.58 -11.02
N ALA A 56 -1.70 -4.01 -11.89
CA ALA A 56 -0.43 -4.60 -11.48
C ALA A 56 0.40 -3.64 -10.60
N LYS A 57 0.46 -2.34 -10.96
CA LYS A 57 1.14 -1.32 -10.15
C LYS A 57 0.48 -1.12 -8.80
N THR A 58 -0.86 -1.16 -8.74
CA THR A 58 -1.62 -1.06 -7.48
C THR A 58 -1.35 -2.26 -6.56
N VAL A 59 -1.29 -3.48 -7.10
CA VAL A 59 -0.93 -4.69 -6.32
C VAL A 59 0.43 -4.52 -5.65
N VAL A 60 1.44 -4.05 -6.41
CA VAL A 60 2.79 -3.81 -5.86
C VAL A 60 2.77 -2.73 -4.78
N ALA A 61 2.01 -1.65 -4.98
CA ALA A 61 1.87 -0.59 -3.99
C ALA A 61 1.24 -1.10 -2.67
N LEU A 62 0.16 -1.89 -2.76
CA LEU A 62 -0.49 -2.49 -1.59
C LEU A 62 0.42 -3.48 -0.87
N ALA A 63 1.17 -4.30 -1.61
CA ALA A 63 2.12 -5.25 -1.04
C ALA A 63 3.29 -4.55 -0.33
N ALA A 64 3.83 -3.47 -0.89
CA ALA A 64 4.87 -2.68 -0.24
C ALA A 64 4.36 -2.00 1.03
N ALA A 65 3.15 -1.42 0.97
CA ALA A 65 2.51 -0.81 2.13
C ALA A 65 2.23 -1.85 3.23
N PHE A 66 1.80 -3.06 2.88
CA PHE A 66 1.63 -4.16 3.84
C PHE A 66 2.89 -4.39 4.69
N VAL A 67 4.06 -4.46 4.07
CA VAL A 67 5.33 -4.66 4.78
C VAL A 67 5.66 -3.46 5.67
N ALA A 68 5.39 -2.23 5.19
CA ALA A 68 5.61 -1.01 5.96
C ALA A 68 4.70 -0.91 7.21
N PHE A 69 3.45 -1.38 7.11
CA PHE A 69 2.49 -1.36 8.21
C PHE A 69 2.58 -2.55 9.15
N ARG A 70 3.14 -3.69 8.72
CA ARG A 70 3.26 -4.91 9.54
C ARG A 70 3.71 -4.67 10.99
N PRO A 71 4.71 -3.83 11.27
CA PRO A 71 5.16 -3.60 12.64
C PRO A 71 4.41 -2.49 13.41
N SER A 72 3.52 -1.73 12.75
CA SER A 72 2.79 -0.60 13.36
C SER A 72 1.28 -0.87 13.46
N ASP A 73 0.68 -1.47 12.44
CA ASP A 73 -0.74 -1.83 12.38
C ASP A 73 -0.92 -3.15 11.61
N THR A 74 -0.98 -4.25 12.36
CA THR A 74 -1.14 -5.59 11.79
C THR A 74 -2.50 -5.82 11.14
N LYS A 75 -3.56 -5.16 11.64
CA LYS A 75 -4.92 -5.31 11.11
C LYS A 75 -5.03 -4.65 9.75
N TYR A 76 -4.55 -3.42 9.63
CA TYR A 76 -4.53 -2.70 8.36
C TYR A 76 -3.63 -3.39 7.35
N ALA A 77 -2.47 -3.90 7.79
CA ALA A 77 -1.59 -4.69 6.94
C ALA A 77 -2.34 -5.91 6.35
N ASP A 78 -3.08 -6.66 7.15
CA ASP A 78 -3.84 -7.82 6.67
C ASP A 78 -4.93 -7.42 5.66
N GLU A 79 -5.61 -6.28 5.84
CA GLU A 79 -6.58 -5.72 4.89
C GLU A 79 -5.93 -5.40 3.52
N LEU A 80 -4.76 -4.76 3.52
CA LEU A 80 -4.01 -4.45 2.29
C LEU A 80 -3.68 -5.71 1.48
N VAL A 81 -3.32 -6.80 2.16
CA VAL A 81 -3.01 -8.08 1.50
C VAL A 81 -4.25 -8.73 0.89
N VAL A 82 -5.41 -8.63 1.55
CA VAL A 82 -6.67 -9.13 0.99
C VAL A 82 -6.98 -8.44 -0.33
N HIS A 83 -6.90 -7.11 -0.37
CA HIS A 83 -7.14 -6.33 -1.58
C HIS A 83 -6.10 -6.58 -2.67
N ALA A 84 -4.80 -6.70 -2.30
CA ALA A 84 -3.74 -7.03 -3.25
C ALA A 84 -4.00 -8.40 -3.92
N LYS A 85 -4.46 -9.40 -3.16
CA LYS A 85 -4.81 -10.73 -3.69
C LYS A 85 -6.03 -10.69 -4.62
N GLN A 86 -7.07 -9.93 -4.27
CA GLN A 86 -8.24 -9.77 -5.13
C GLN A 86 -7.86 -9.17 -6.48
N LEU A 87 -7.04 -8.11 -6.47
CA LEU A 87 -6.54 -7.47 -7.69
C LEU A 87 -5.63 -8.39 -8.49
N PHE A 88 -4.77 -9.17 -7.83
CA PHE A 88 -3.88 -10.12 -8.50
C PHE A 88 -4.66 -11.23 -9.22
N HIS A 89 -5.70 -11.79 -8.59
CA HIS A 89 -6.55 -12.79 -9.25
C HIS A 89 -7.34 -12.20 -10.43
N GLY A 90 -7.73 -10.92 -10.39
CA GLY A 90 -8.40 -10.25 -11.51
C GLY A 90 -7.48 -9.92 -12.71
N LEU A 91 -6.17 -10.17 -12.61
CA LEU A 91 -5.21 -9.99 -13.71
C LEU A 91 -5.09 -11.22 -14.62
N TYR A 92 -5.63 -12.38 -14.22
CA TYR A 92 -5.62 -13.64 -14.96
C TYR A 92 -7.04 -14.04 -15.34
#